data_AF-A0A1F0BAT4-F1
#
_entry.id   AF-A0A1F0BAT4-F1
#
_cell.length_a   1.000
_cell.length_b   1.000
_cell.length_c   1.000
_cell.angle_alpha   90.00
_cell.angle_beta   90.00
_cell.angle_gamma   90.00
#
_symmetry.space_group_name_H-M   'P 1'
#
loop_
_entity.id
_entity.type
_entity.pdbx_description
1 polymer ?
#
loop_
_entity_poly.entity_id
_entity_poly.type
_entity_poly.pdbx_seq_one_letter_code
_entity_poly.pdbx_strand_id
1 'polypeptide(L)' 'MEDKHERFLRLAESRTNTVIQKIHLIGDLANRSNYDYNEDEVSEIFKAIELEIQRTKKMFEVEFIKKDNRFSFSKNKK' A
#
# COMPACT_ATOMS: atom_id res chain seq x y z
N MET A 1 13.27 13.27 -21.96
CA MET A 1 13.62 13.03 -20.54
C MET A 1 12.29 12.87 -19.84
N GLU A 2 12.03 11.73 -19.20
CA GLU A 2 10.77 11.50 -18.48
C GLU A 2 10.68 12.44 -17.28
N ASP A 3 9.54 13.10 -17.09
CA ASP A 3 9.34 13.95 -15.90
C ASP A 3 9.01 13.12 -14.65
N LYS A 4 8.99 13.77 -13.47
CA LYS A 4 8.73 13.07 -12.20
C LYS A 4 7.33 12.45 -12.15
N HIS A 5 6.35 13.07 -12.78
CA HIS A 5 4.96 12.61 -12.82
C HIS A 5 4.80 11.43 -13.77
N GLU A 6 5.34 11.52 -14.98
CA GLU A 6 5.37 10.41 -15.95
C GLU A 6 6.07 9.18 -15.35
N ARG A 7 7.22 9.38 -14.69
CA ARG A 7 7.94 8.31 -13.99
C ARG A 7 7.10 7.68 -12.88
N PHE A 8 6.34 8.49 -12.14
CA PHE A 8 5.43 7.98 -11.12
C PHE A 8 4.34 7.11 -11.73
N LEU A 9 3.66 7.59 -12.78
CA LEU A 9 2.58 6.86 -13.45
C LEU A 9 3.06 5.52 -14.01
N ARG A 10 4.17 5.52 -14.76
CA ARG A 10 4.74 4.30 -15.34
C ARG A 10 5.11 3.26 -14.27
N LEU A 11 5.73 3.70 -13.17
CA LEU A 11 6.10 2.82 -12.07
C LEU A 11 4.88 2.34 -11.29
N ALA A 12 3.90 3.21 -11.04
CA ALA A 12 2.68 2.88 -10.32
C ALA A 12 1.86 1.83 -11.09
N GLU A 13 1.68 2.02 -12.40
CA GLU A 13 0.98 1.08 -13.28
C GLU A 13 1.66 -0.29 -13.27
N SER A 14 2.96 -0.33 -13.58
CA SER A 14 3.73 -1.58 -13.63
C SER A 14 3.69 -2.35 -12.29
N ARG A 15 3.86 -1.64 -11.16
CA ARG A 15 3.82 -2.25 -9.83
C ARG A 15 2.42 -2.74 -9.47
N THR A 16 1.38 -1.97 -9.80
CA THR A 16 -0.02 -2.36 -9.55
C THR A 16 -0.37 -3.63 -10.31
N ASN A 17 -0.03 -3.71 -11.60
CA ASN A 17 -0.26 -4.90 -12.40
C ASN A 17 0.49 -6.12 -11.86
N THR A 18 1.72 -5.93 -11.37
CA THR A 18 2.48 -7.01 -10.72
C THR A 18 1.77 -7.52 -9.47
N VAL A 19 1.26 -6.63 -8.62
CA VAL A 19 0.49 -7.01 -7.41
C VAL A 19 -0.77 -7.76 -7.79
N ILE A 20 -1.54 -7.29 -8.77
CA ILE A 20 -2.76 -7.96 -9.27
C ILE A 20 -2.42 -9.39 -9.74
N GLN A 21 -1.36 -9.55 -10.53
CA GLN A 21 -0.91 -10.88 -10.98
C GLN A 21 -0.55 -11.79 -9.80
N LYS A 22 0.12 -11.28 -8.76
CA LYS A 22 0.43 -12.08 -7.56
C LYS A 22 -0.82 -12.46 -6.79
N ILE A 23 -1.81 -11.57 -6.69
CA ILE A 23 -3.11 -11.88 -6.08
C ILE A 23 -3.84 -12.97 -6.86
N HIS A 24 -3.78 -12.96 -8.20
CA HIS A 24 -4.34 -14.04 -9.01
C HIS A 24 -3.69 -15.39 -8.72
N LEU A 25 -2.34 -15.44 -8.64
CA LEU A 25 -1.63 -16.68 -8.27
C LEU A 25 -1.99 -17.18 -6.87
N ILE A 26 -2.25 -16.28 -5.92
CA ILE A 26 -2.77 -16.67 -4.60
C ILE A 26 -4.19 -17.22 -4.73
N GLY A 27 -5.03 -16.63 -5.58
CA GLY A 27 -6.37 -17.13 -5.90
C GLY A 27 -6.37 -18.54 -6.50
N ASP A 28 -5.38 -18.87 -7.33
CA ASP A 28 -5.22 -20.21 -7.90
C ASP A 28 -4.99 -21.30 -6.84
N LEU A 29 -4.49 -20.92 -5.64
CA LEU A 29 -4.34 -21.85 -4.51
C LEU A 29 -5.68 -22.29 -3.91
N ALA A 30 -6.79 -21.62 -4.25
CA ALA A 30 -8.12 -22.01 -3.78
C ALA A 30 -8.59 -23.37 -4.33
N ASN A 31 -7.87 -23.94 -5.30
CA ASN A 31 -8.20 -25.26 -5.83
C ASN A 31 -7.83 -26.38 -4.84
N ARG A 32 -8.81 -26.79 -4.04
CA ARG A 32 -8.69 -27.90 -3.07
C ARG A 32 -8.41 -29.28 -3.66
N SER A 33 -8.50 -29.46 -4.98
CA SER A 33 -8.06 -30.71 -5.61
C SER A 33 -6.53 -30.82 -5.69
N ASN A 34 -5.82 -29.69 -5.68
CA ASN A 34 -4.37 -29.61 -5.75
C ASN A 34 -3.71 -29.30 -4.41
N TYR A 35 -4.47 -28.69 -3.48
CA TYR A 35 -3.94 -28.18 -2.21
C TYR A 35 -4.86 -28.53 -1.05
N ASP A 36 -4.26 -28.74 0.12
CA ASP A 36 -4.98 -28.81 1.39
C ASP A 36 -4.59 -27.61 2.24
N TYR A 37 -5.59 -27.00 2.87
CA TYR A 37 -5.45 -25.82 3.70
C TYR A 37 -6.69 -25.64 4.57
N ASN A 38 -6.52 -25.04 5.74
CA ASN A 38 -7.63 -24.68 6.62
C ASN A 38 -8.02 -23.21 6.46
N GLU A 39 -9.11 -22.81 7.12
CA GLU A 39 -9.63 -21.44 7.05
C GLU A 39 -8.73 -20.43 7.77
N ASP A 40 -8.03 -20.85 8.83
CA ASP A 40 -7.13 -19.98 9.59
C ASP A 40 -5.90 -19.59 8.74
N GLU A 41 -5.32 -20.53 8.00
CA GLU A 41 -4.20 -20.31 7.08
C GLU A 41 -4.57 -19.31 5.97
N VAL A 42 -5.78 -19.45 5.42
CA VAL A 42 -6.31 -18.50 4.43
C VAL A 42 -6.50 -17.12 5.06
N SER A 43 -7.04 -17.06 6.29
CA SER A 43 -7.21 -15.82 7.03
C SER A 43 -5.89 -15.10 7.27
N GLU A 44 -4.84 -15.82 7.67
CA GLU A 44 -3.51 -15.26 7.90
C GLU A 44 -2.91 -14.64 6.63
N ILE A 45 -3.06 -15.30 5.48
CA ILE A 45 -2.60 -14.78 4.18
C ILE A 45 -3.26 -13.42 3.87
N PHE A 46 -4.59 -13.35 3.95
CA PHE A 46 -5.30 -12.12 3.59
C PHE A 46 -5.09 -11.01 4.63
N LYS A 47 -5.02 -11.34 5.92
CA LYS A 47 -4.69 -10.37 6.97
C LYS A 47 -3.32 -9.73 6.74
N ALA A 48 -2.31 -10.50 6.36
CA ALA A 48 -0.98 -9.97 6.05
C ALA A 48 -1.03 -8.99 4.86
N ILE A 49 -1.75 -9.34 3.79
CA ILE A 49 -1.91 -8.49 2.61
C ILE A 49 -2.66 -7.18 2.97
N GLU A 50 -3.77 -7.28 3.69
CA GLU A 50 -4.57 -6.12 4.09
C GLU A 50 -3.79 -5.15 4.97
N LEU A 51 -3.02 -5.66 5.94
CA LEU A 51 -2.16 -4.84 6.80
C LEU A 51 -1.14 -4.05 5.98
N GLU A 52 -0.50 -4.66 4.99
CA GLU A 52 0.48 -3.98 4.15
C GLU A 52 -0.18 -2.96 3.21
N ILE A 53 -1.37 -3.25 2.69
CA ILE A 53 -2.18 -2.29 1.92
C ILE A 53 -2.52 -1.08 2.79
N GLN A 54 -3.01 -1.29 4.02
CA GLN A 54 -3.34 -0.21 4.96
C GLN A 54 -2.11 0.62 5.31
N ARG A 55 -0.98 -0.02 5.60
CA ARG A 55 0.30 0.65 5.89
C ARG A 55 0.73 1.53 4.72
N THR A 56 0.71 1.00 3.49
CA THR A 56 1.14 1.73 2.30
C THR A 56 0.21 2.90 1.99
N LYS A 57 -1.12 2.73 2.11
CA LYS A 57 -2.10 3.81 1.94
C LYS A 57 -1.81 4.99 2.89
N LYS A 58 -1.53 4.69 4.16
CA LYS A 58 -1.18 5.73 5.16
C LYS A 58 0.06 6.56 4.76
N MET A 59 1.03 5.99 4.04
CA MET A 59 2.19 6.75 3.58
C MET A 59 1.80 7.87 2.61
N PHE A 60 0.84 7.62 1.71
CA PHE A 60 0.31 8.64 0.81
C PHE A 60 -0.52 9.70 1.55
N GLU A 61 -1.19 9.34 2.64
CA GLU A 61 -1.96 10.29 3.47
C GLU A 61 -1.05 11.19 4.33
N VAL A 62 0.02 10.63 4.91
CA VAL A 62 0.96 11.36 5.78
C VAL A 62 1.82 12.34 4.97
N GLU A 63 2.17 12.03 3.72
CA GLU A 63 2.94 12.95 2.87
C GLU A 63 2.16 14.23 2.46
N PHE A 64 0.82 14.23 2.53
CA PHE A 64 0.02 15.45 2.37
C PHE A 64 0.00 16.34 3.63
N ILE A 65 0.32 15.79 4.80
CA ILE A 65 0.53 16.58 6.01
C ILE A 65 2.00 17.03 6.02
N LYS A 66 2.38 17.88 5.08
CA LYS A 66 3.45 18.85 5.33
C LYS A 66 2.96 19.79 6.42
N LYS A 67 3.05 19.33 7.67
CA LYS A 67 2.91 20.16 8.84
C LYS A 67 4.07 21.16 8.74
N ASP A 68 3.78 22.36 8.24
CA ASP A 68 4.62 23.51 8.47
C ASP A 68 4.60 23.72 9.99
N ASN A 69 5.49 23.00 10.69
CA ASN A 69 5.72 23.15 12.12
C ASN A 69 6.47 24.46 12.38
N ARG A 70 6.01 25.56 11.78
CA ARG A 70 6.37 26.91 12.22
C ARG A 70 5.65 27.17 13.53
N PHE A 71 6.29 26.67 14.58
CA PHE A 71 6.04 27.07 15.95
C PHE A 71 6.33 28.57 16.08
N SER A 72 5.36 29.35 16.56
CA SER A 72 5.56 30.75 16.94
C SER A 72 5.15 30.96 18.40
N PHE A 73 6.00 31.63 19.17
CA PHE A 73 5.67 32.05 20.53
C PHE A 73 4.77 33.29 20.49
N SER A 74 3.67 33.28 21.24
CA SER A 74 2.71 34.39 21.37
C SER A 74 3.20 35.61 22.18
N LYS A 75 4.52 35.76 22.39
CA LYS A 75 5.07 36.79 23.28
C LYS A 75 5.56 38.10 22.64
N ASN A 76 5.33 38.33 21.34
CA ASN A 76 5.67 39.62 20.70
C ASN A 76 4.45 40.33 20.08
N LYS A 77 3.35 40.43 20.83
CA LYS A 77 2.32 41.45 20.60
C LYS A 77 2.16 42.32 21.85
N LYS A 78 3.14 43.18 22.09
CA LYS A 78 2.97 44.50 22.70
C LYS A 78 4.19 45.35 22.40
#